data_AF-A0AAD7MNJ3-F1
#
_entry.id   AF-A0AAD7MNJ3-F1
#
_cell.length_a   1.000
_cell.length_b   1.000
_cell.length_c   1.000
_cell.angle_alpha   90.00
_cell.angle_beta   90.00
_cell.angle_gamma   90.00
#
_symmetry.space_group_name_H-M   'P 1'
#
loop_
_entity.id
_entity.type
_entity.pdbx_description
1 polymer ?
#
loop_
_entity_poly.entity_id
_entity_poly.type
_entity_poly.pdbx_seq_one_letter_code
_entity_poly.pdbx_strand_id
1 'polypeptide(L)'
;EECLIDFAELVSDHSGETMAKTVWDTLTKYNLQAKIIAFVMDNATNNDTMTKAIEQKCWDAGIEFEARRSRMRCMPHTVHLA
;
A
#
# COMPACT_ATOMS: atom_id res chain seq x y z
N GLU A 1 -5.56 -4.37 -19.53
CA GLU A 1 -4.26 -3.69 -19.71
C GLU A 1 -3.80 -3.18 -18.36
N GLU A 2 -2.49 -3.15 -18.14
CA GLU A 2 -1.87 -2.58 -16.95
C GLU A 2 -1.48 -1.13 -17.21
N CYS A 3 -1.58 -0.26 -16.20
CA CYS A 3 -1.24 1.17 -16.31
C CYS A 3 -0.42 1.64 -15.11
N LEU A 4 0.72 2.28 -15.37
CA LEU A 4 1.49 2.97 -14.33
C LEU A 4 0.76 4.25 -13.93
N ILE A 5 0.27 4.31 -12.70
CA ILE A 5 -0.54 5.44 -12.22
C ILE A 5 0.29 6.55 -11.58
N ASP A 6 1.44 6.23 -10.98
CA ASP A 6 2.30 7.23 -10.32
C ASP A 6 3.72 6.70 -10.06
N PHE A 7 4.66 7.63 -9.89
CA PHE A 7 5.99 7.37 -9.36
C PHE A 7 6.35 8.51 -8.40
N ALA A 8 6.12 8.26 -7.10
CA ALA A 8 6.26 9.27 -6.06
C ALA A 8 7.58 9.10 -5.29
N GLU A 9 8.35 10.17 -5.19
CA GLU A 9 9.56 10.21 -4.36
C GLU A 9 9.20 10.30 -2.87
N LEU A 10 9.82 9.48 -2.04
CA LEU A 10 9.73 9.56 -0.58
C LEU A 10 10.91 10.38 -0.06
N VAL A 11 10.66 11.64 0.29
CA VAL A 11 11.69 12.59 0.74
C VAL A 11 11.96 12.47 2.26
N SER A 12 11.04 11.88 3.02
CA SER A 12 11.16 11.64 4.47
C SER A 12 11.53 10.19 4.79
N ASP A 13 11.48 9.80 6.07
CA ASP A 13 11.77 8.43 6.48
C ASP A 13 10.84 7.41 5.80
N HIS A 14 11.38 6.22 5.54
CA HIS A 14 10.67 5.11 4.89
C HIS A 14 9.80 4.31 5.88
N SER A 15 9.17 4.98 6.85
CA SER A 15 8.15 4.35 7.70
C SER A 15 6.91 3.98 6.91
N GLY A 16 6.16 3.00 7.42
CA GLY A 16 4.92 2.57 6.79
C GLY A 16 3.88 3.69 6.74
N GLU A 17 3.84 4.56 7.75
CA GLU A 17 2.95 5.71 7.84
C GLU A 17 3.24 6.74 6.74
N THR A 18 4.51 7.07 6.52
CA THR A 18 4.94 7.94 5.43
C THR A 18 4.58 7.33 4.07
N MET A 19 4.92 6.05 3.87
CA MET A 19 4.60 5.33 2.63
C MET A 19 3.08 5.32 2.38
N ALA A 20 2.28 5.03 3.40
CA ALA A 20 0.83 4.99 3.33
C ALA A 20 0.23 6.36 3.01
N LYS A 21 0.77 7.44 3.57
CA LYS A 21 0.38 8.81 3.20
C LYS A 21 0.61 9.05 1.71
N THR A 22 1.80 8.76 1.20
CA THR A 22 2.15 8.99 -0.20
C THR A 22 1.24 8.18 -1.15
N VAL A 23 1.04 6.89 -0.86
CA VAL A 23 0.14 6.03 -1.64
C VAL A 23 -1.30 6.55 -1.57
N TRP A 24 -1.78 6.96 -0.39
CA TRP A 24 -3.13 7.50 -0.25
C TRP A 24 -3.32 8.80 -1.03
N ASP A 25 -2.32 9.69 -1.05
CA ASP A 25 -2.37 10.94 -1.81
C ASP A 25 -2.52 10.64 -3.32
N THR A 26 -1.76 9.68 -3.85
CA THR A 26 -1.92 9.17 -5.23
C THR A 26 -3.32 8.61 -5.47
N LEU A 27 -3.82 7.73 -4.60
CA LEU A 27 -5.14 7.12 -4.76
C LEU A 27 -6.26 8.17 -4.70
N THR A 28 -6.11 9.20 -3.86
CA THR A 28 -7.04 10.32 -3.76
C THR A 28 -7.05 11.13 -5.05
N LYS A 29 -5.87 11.48 -5.59
CA LYS A 29 -5.70 12.23 -6.84
C LYS A 29 -6.45 11.59 -8.02
N TYR A 30 -6.51 10.26 -8.06
CA TYR A 30 -7.16 9.51 -9.13
C TYR A 30 -8.54 8.92 -8.76
N ASN A 31 -9.08 9.23 -7.57
CA ASN A 31 -10.35 8.69 -7.05
C ASN A 31 -10.39 7.14 -7.03
N LEU A 32 -9.31 6.53 -6.54
CA LEU A 32 -9.10 5.08 -6.50
C LEU A 32 -9.16 4.48 -5.09
N GLN A 33 -9.38 5.27 -4.04
CA GLN A 33 -9.35 4.81 -2.63
C GLN A 33 -10.28 3.60 -2.38
N ALA A 34 -11.49 3.62 -2.94
CA ALA A 34 -12.47 2.53 -2.79
C ALA A 34 -12.29 1.39 -3.81
N LYS A 35 -11.21 1.39 -4.60
CA LYS A 35 -10.93 0.39 -5.64
C LYS A 35 -9.73 -0.50 -5.31
N ILE A 36 -9.17 -0.37 -4.11
CA ILE A 36 -8.04 -1.18 -3.66
C ILE A 36 -8.56 -2.58 -3.32
N ILE A 37 -7.96 -3.59 -3.94
CA ILE A 37 -8.22 -5.01 -3.62
C ILE A 37 -7.09 -5.54 -2.73
N ALA A 38 -5.85 -5.33 -3.15
CA ALA A 38 -4.67 -5.82 -2.47
C ALA A 38 -3.41 -5.01 -2.81
N PHE A 39 -2.42 -5.11 -1.93
CA PHE A 39 -1.06 -4.61 -2.12
C PHE A 39 -0.09 -5.77 -2.29
N VAL A 40 0.65 -5.78 -3.41
CA VAL A 40 1.75 -6.71 -3.67
C VAL A 40 3.06 -5.96 -3.50
N MET A 41 3.83 -6.28 -2.47
CA MET A 41 5.08 -5.59 -2.11
C MET A 41 6.15 -6.61 -1.69
N ASP A 42 7.41 -6.20 -1.59
CA ASP A 42 8.49 -7.08 -1.10
C ASP A 42 8.27 -7.56 0.35
N ASN A 43 9.26 -8.28 0.90
CA ASN A 43 9.15 -8.87 2.25
C ASN A 43 9.53 -7.90 3.40
N ALA A 44 9.73 -6.61 3.12
CA ALA A 44 10.07 -5.64 4.16
C ALA A 44 8.92 -5.45 5.16
N THR A 45 9.25 -5.28 6.44
CA THR A 45 8.28 -5.18 7.55
C THR A 45 7.53 -3.86 7.57
N ASN A 46 8.12 -2.78 7.03
CA ASN A 46 7.43 -1.48 6.89
C ASN A 46 6.23 -1.54 5.94
N ASN A 47 6.18 -2.51 5.01
CA ASN A 47 4.99 -2.76 4.19
C ASN A 47 3.80 -3.24 5.03
N ASP A 48 4.06 -3.94 6.14
CA ASP A 48 3.00 -4.41 7.03
C ASP A 48 2.42 -3.24 7.85
N THR A 49 3.27 -2.32 8.32
CA THR A 49 2.80 -1.09 8.98
C THR A 49 2.14 -0.13 7.98
N MET A 50 2.63 -0.05 6.74
CA MET A 50 1.99 0.72 5.66
C MET A 50 0.57 0.23 5.41
N THR A 51 0.36 -1.08 5.27
CA THR A 51 -0.98 -1.62 4.96
C THR A 51 -1.95 -1.39 6.12
N LYS A 52 -1.48 -1.45 7.38
CA LYS A 52 -2.29 -1.05 8.55
C LYS A 52 -2.64 0.44 8.55
N ALA A 53 -1.70 1.31 8.18
CA ALA A 53 -1.96 2.73 8.06
C ALA A 53 -2.97 3.03 6.92
N ILE A 54 -2.96 2.27 5.82
CA ILE A 54 -4.00 2.35 4.79
C ILE A 54 -5.36 1.89 5.31
N GLU A 55 -5.42 0.80 6.07
CA GLU A 55 -6.66 0.32 6.70
C GLU A 55 -7.29 1.39 7.61
N GLN A 56 -6.47 2.08 8.41
CA GLN A 56 -6.94 3.21 9.22
C GLN A 56 -7.53 4.33 8.35
N LYS A 57 -6.87 4.68 7.24
CA LYS A 57 -7.38 5.70 6.29
C LYS A 57 -8.67 5.28 5.60
N CYS A 58 -8.80 4.00 5.24
CA CYS A 58 -10.04 3.44 4.71
C CYS A 58 -11.16 3.54 5.73
N TRP A 59 -10.91 3.18 6.99
CA TRP A 59 -11.90 3.30 8.07
C TRP A 59 -12.35 4.75 8.27
N ASP A 60 -11.41 5.71 8.33
CA ASP A 60 -11.72 7.14 8.42
C ASP A 60 -12.57 7.64 7.23
N ALA A 61 -12.40 7.04 6.05
CA ALA A 61 -13.14 7.34 4.82
C ALA A 61 -14.43 6.52 4.65
N GLY A 62 -14.78 5.62 5.59
CA GLY A 62 -15.95 4.75 5.49
C GLY A 62 -15.83 3.65 4.42
N ILE A 63 -14.62 3.24 4.07
CA ILE A 63 -14.30 2.20 3.09
C ILE A 63 -13.98 0.89 3.83
N GLU A 64 -14.66 -0.19 3.45
CA GLU A 64 -14.33 -1.53 3.96
C GLU A 64 -13.00 -2.01 3.37
N PHE A 65 -12.02 -2.27 4.22
CA PHE A 65 -10.70 -2.76 3.85
C PHE A 65 -10.08 -3.49 5.03
N GLU A 66 -9.45 -4.64 4.80
CA GLU A 66 -8.78 -5.43 5.85
C GLU A 66 -7.31 -5.67 5.47
N ALA A 67 -6.39 -5.05 6.22
CA ALA A 67 -4.96 -5.06 5.92
C ALA A 67 -4.39 -6.48 5.81
N ARG A 68 -4.82 -7.38 6.71
CA ARG A 68 -4.33 -8.76 6.76
C ARG A 68 -4.70 -9.56 5.52
N ARG A 69 -5.89 -9.34 4.94
CA ARG A 69 -6.36 -10.05 3.75
C ARG A 69 -5.86 -9.43 2.45
N SER A 70 -5.53 -8.15 2.49
CA SER A 70 -5.09 -7.38 1.33
C SER A 70 -3.57 -7.29 1.19
N ARG A 71 -2.77 -7.84 2.12
CA ARG A 71 -1.30 -7.84 2.06
C ARG A 71 -0.75 -9.11 1.41
N MET A 72 -0.14 -8.97 0.23
CA MET A 72 0.53 -10.06 -0.49
C MET A 72 2.02 -9.77 -0.68
N ARG A 73 2.86 -10.80 -0.57
CA ARG A 73 4.30 -10.69 -0.83
C ARG A 73 4.62 -10.89 -2.31
N CYS A 74 5.58 -10.15 -2.82
CA CYS A 74 6.13 -10.32 -4.16
C CYS A 74 6.72 -11.74 -4.30
N MET A 75 6.25 -12.50 -5.31
CA MET A 75 6.65 -13.89 -5.50
C MET A 75 8.15 -14.06 -5.76
N PRO A 76 8.79 -13.29 -6.67
CA PRO A 76 10.24 -13.38 -6.88
C PRO A 76 11.06 -13.14 -5.61
N HIS A 77 10.68 -12.18 -4.77
CA HIS A 77 11.38 -11.94 -3.49
C HIS A 77 11.20 -13.13 -2.54
N THR A 78 10.03 -13.74 -2.51
CA THR A 78 9.77 -14.91 -1.66
C THR A 78 10.62 -16.11 -2.07
N VAL A 79 10.78 -16.36 -3.37
CA VAL A 79 11.62 -17.46 -3.89
C VAL A 79 13.11 -17.24 -3.58
N HIS A 80 13.61 -16.01 -3.70
CA HIS A 80 15.01 -15.68 -3.42
C HIS A 80 15.36 -15.60 -1.92
N LEU A 81 14.39 -15.80 -1.02
CA LEU A 81 14.62 -15.91 0.42
C LEU A 81 14.83 -17.37 0.88
N ALA A 82 14.64 -18.35 -0.01
CA ALA A 82 14.76 -19.78 0.28
C ALA A 82 16.20 -20.31 0.18
#